data_AF-A0A2L2YX61-F1
#
_entry.id   AF-A0A2L2YX61-F1
#
_cell.length_a   1.000
_cell.length_b   1.000
_cell.length_c   1.000
_cell.angle_alpha   90.00
_cell.angle_beta   90.00
_cell.angle_gamma   90.00
#
_symmetry.space_group_name_H-M   'P 1'
#
loop_
_entity.id
_entity.type
_entity.pdbx_description
1 polymer ?
#
loop_
_entity_poly.entity_id
_entity_poly.type
_entity_poly.pdbx_seq_one_letter_code
_entity_poly.pdbx_strand_id
1 'polypeptide(L)'
;AINYSDIESTFSKYNAGSHENIVHWIEHFENISKLFNLSELQKFIFAKRSLGGNASLFVRTVPDINSWQQLKEALIDEFSFEISSANLHDLLSRRRMKDCEPVQEYYLKMKEICNFGKIDDAAFMHYVITGN
;
A
#
# COMPACT_ATOMS: atom_id res chain seq x y z
N ALA A 1 25.39 11.52 -7.33
CA ALA A 1 24.31 12.35 -6.75
C ALA A 1 22.99 11.69 -7.10
N ILE A 2 22.11 11.47 -6.13
CA ILE A 2 20.76 10.92 -6.37
C ILE A 2 19.93 12.04 -7.01
N ASN A 3 19.36 11.80 -8.18
CA ASN A 3 18.51 12.78 -8.87
C ASN A 3 17.02 12.55 -8.53
N TYR A 4 16.15 13.49 -8.91
CA TYR A 4 14.72 13.39 -8.60
C TYR A 4 14.01 12.17 -9.24
N SER A 5 14.49 11.71 -10.40
CA SER A 5 13.96 10.53 -11.08
C SER A 5 14.31 9.25 -10.32
N ASP A 6 15.49 9.18 -9.73
CA ASP A 6 15.92 8.06 -8.88
C ASP A 6 15.02 7.96 -7.63
N ILE A 7 14.72 9.10 -7.00
CA ILE A 7 13.80 9.17 -5.86
C ILE A 7 12.38 8.77 -6.30
N GLU A 8 11.90 9.29 -7.43
CA GLU A 8 10.56 8.96 -7.97
C GLU A 8 10.40 7.46 -8.19
N SER A 9 11.43 6.80 -8.73
CA SER A 9 11.42 5.35 -8.98
C SER A 9 11.35 4.49 -7.72
N THR A 10 11.64 5.06 -6.55
CA THR A 10 11.58 4.36 -5.27
C THR A 10 10.14 4.23 -4.75
N PHE A 11 9.22 5.08 -5.21
CA PHE A 11 7.83 5.05 -4.77
C PHE A 11 6.99 4.06 -5.58
N SER A 12 6.35 3.13 -4.88
CA SER A 12 5.33 2.25 -5.45
C SER A 12 4.16 3.07 -6.03
N LYS A 13 3.62 2.64 -7.17
CA LYS A 13 2.38 3.20 -7.73
C LYS A 13 1.18 2.69 -6.94
N TYR A 14 0.24 3.58 -6.65
CA TYR A 14 -1.05 3.21 -6.08
C TYR A 14 -2.13 3.26 -7.15
N ASN A 15 -2.96 2.22 -7.22
CA ASN A 15 -4.16 2.19 -8.04
C ASN A 15 -5.27 1.56 -7.21
N ALA A 16 -6.41 2.24 -7.05
CA ALA A 16 -7.50 1.76 -6.21
C ALA A 16 -8.14 0.41 -6.63
N GLY A 17 -7.70 -0.19 -7.74
CA GLY A 17 -8.06 -1.56 -8.14
C GLY A 17 -7.09 -2.65 -7.62
N SER A 18 -5.92 -2.31 -7.07
CA SER A 18 -5.11 -3.28 -6.33
C SER A 18 -5.80 -3.54 -4.98
N HIS A 19 -5.75 -4.77 -4.48
CA HIS A 19 -6.30 -5.11 -3.16
C HIS A 19 -5.49 -4.48 -1.99
N GLU A 20 -4.68 -3.48 -2.30
CA GLU A 20 -3.81 -2.76 -1.38
C GLU A 20 -4.63 -1.65 -0.71
N ASN A 21 -4.64 -1.64 0.62
CA ASN A 21 -5.26 -0.55 1.37
C ASN A 21 -4.39 0.71 1.27
N ILE A 22 -5.02 1.83 0.91
CA ILE A 22 -4.37 3.14 0.77
C ILE A 22 -3.55 3.53 2.01
N VAL A 23 -3.99 3.13 3.21
CA VAL A 23 -3.30 3.48 4.46
C VAL A 23 -1.87 2.97 4.45
N HIS A 24 -1.62 1.73 4.03
CA HIS A 24 -0.26 1.17 3.99
C HIS A 24 0.58 1.77 2.87
N TRP A 25 -0.03 2.06 1.73
CA TRP A 25 0.66 2.77 0.68
C TRP A 25 1.14 4.14 1.18
N ILE A 26 0.30 4.87 1.92
CA ILE A 26 0.64 6.16 2.53
C ILE A 26 1.74 6.00 3.59
N GLU A 27 1.67 5.00 4.46
CA GLU A 27 2.73 4.72 5.45
C GLU A 27 4.08 4.46 4.78
N HIS A 28 4.09 3.63 3.73
CA HIS A 28 5.30 3.33 2.97
C HIS A 28 5.84 4.58 2.27
N PHE A 29 4.97 5.36 1.64
CA PHE A 29 5.30 6.63 1.01
C PHE A 29 5.89 7.63 2.01
N GLU A 30 5.31 7.78 3.20
CA GLU A 30 5.82 8.68 4.25
C GLU A 30 7.15 8.23 4.82
N ASN A 31 7.36 6.92 4.97
CA ASN A 31 8.65 6.36 5.39
C ASN A 31 9.78 6.67 4.39
N ILE A 32 9.54 6.47 3.09
CA ILE A 32 10.50 6.82 2.04
C ILE A 32 10.70 8.35 1.99
N SER A 33 9.63 9.12 2.10
CA SER A 33 9.70 10.59 2.10
C SER A 33 10.57 11.11 3.25
N LYS A 34 10.48 10.48 4.42
CA LYS A 34 11.31 10.79 5.59
C LYS A 34 12.77 10.43 5.34
N LEU A 35 13.05 9.28 4.73
CA LEU A 35 14.41 8.84 4.39
C LEU A 35 15.13 9.86 3.49
N PHE A 36 14.41 10.44 2.52
CA PHE A 36 14.94 11.46 1.61
C PHE A 36 14.75 12.90 2.10
N ASN A 37 14.23 13.11 3.32
CA ASN A 37 13.91 14.42 3.88
C ASN A 37 13.07 15.31 2.93
N LEU A 38 12.06 14.73 2.30
CA LEU A 38 11.21 15.45 1.37
C LEU A 38 10.36 16.51 2.10
N SER A 39 10.31 17.71 1.52
CA SER A 39 9.40 18.78 1.94
C SER A 39 7.94 18.43 1.64
N GLU A 40 7.00 19.13 2.29
CA GLU A 40 5.56 18.93 2.06
C GLU A 40 5.15 19.13 0.59
N LEU A 41 5.77 20.09 -0.10
CA LEU A 41 5.53 20.31 -1.53
C LEU A 41 6.05 19.13 -2.38
N GLN A 42 7.24 18.61 -2.06
CA GLN A 42 7.80 17.45 -2.76
C GLN A 42 6.93 16.20 -2.52
N LYS A 43 6.51 15.95 -1.27
CA LYS A 43 5.57 14.86 -0.94
C LYS A 43 4.29 14.97 -1.77
N PHE A 44 3.69 16.16 -1.82
CA PHE A 44 2.48 16.41 -2.59
C PHE A 44 2.67 16.09 -4.09
N ILE A 45 3.76 16.58 -4.69
CA ILE A 45 4.06 16.35 -6.11
C ILE A 45 4.31 14.86 -6.39
N PHE A 46 5.14 14.20 -5.59
CA PHE A 46 5.46 12.78 -5.79
C PHE A 46 4.25 11.88 -5.57
N ALA A 47 3.47 12.13 -4.53
CA ALA A 47 2.25 11.38 -4.28
C ALA A 47 1.30 11.47 -5.49
N LYS A 48 0.98 12.67 -5.98
CA LYS A 48 0.09 12.84 -7.15
C LYS A 48 0.60 12.10 -8.39
N ARG A 49 1.92 12.04 -8.60
CA ARG A 49 2.54 11.32 -9.72
C ARG A 49 2.54 9.81 -9.53
N SER A 50 2.50 9.35 -8.28
CA SER A 50 2.44 7.92 -7.93
C SER A 50 1.03 7.35 -7.94
N LEU A 51 -0.01 8.18 -7.99
CA LEU A 51 -1.38 7.75 -8.19
C LEU A 51 -1.65 7.39 -9.66
N GLY A 52 -2.18 6.19 -9.89
CA GLY A 52 -2.66 5.72 -11.18
C GLY A 52 -4.16 5.38 -11.15
N GLY A 53 -4.71 5.02 -12.32
CA GLY A 53 -6.07 4.51 -12.45
C GLY A 53 -7.14 5.37 -11.78
N ASN A 54 -8.04 4.72 -11.04
CA ASN A 54 -9.18 5.37 -10.39
C ASN A 54 -8.76 6.38 -9.32
N ALA A 55 -7.65 6.14 -8.62
CA ALA A 55 -7.14 7.08 -7.62
C ALA A 55 -6.70 8.41 -8.25
N SER A 56 -6.05 8.36 -9.41
CA SER A 56 -5.68 9.56 -10.17
C SER A 56 -6.91 10.33 -10.69
N LEU A 57 -7.96 9.60 -11.10
CA LEU A 57 -9.23 10.20 -11.54
C LEU A 57 -9.95 10.89 -10.38
N PHE A 58 -10.08 10.23 -9.24
CA PHE A 58 -10.68 10.79 -8.03
C PHE A 58 -10.03 12.11 -7.59
N VAL A 59 -8.70 12.17 -7.55
CA VAL A 59 -7.99 13.40 -7.15
C VAL A 59 -8.27 14.58 -8.11
N ARG A 60 -8.68 14.32 -9.35
CA ARG A 60 -9.09 15.37 -10.30
C ARG A 60 -10.52 15.86 -10.07
N THR A 61 -11.37 15.07 -9.40
CA THR A 61 -12.76 15.45 -9.11
C THR A 61 -12.89 16.21 -7.80
N VAL A 62 -11.93 16.09 -6.89
CA VAL A 62 -11.92 16.84 -5.63
C VAL A 62 -11.35 18.26 -5.86
N PRO A 63 -12.12 19.33 -5.58
CA PRO A 63 -11.64 20.70 -5.74
C PRO A 63 -10.58 21.06 -4.70
N ASP A 64 -9.68 21.97 -5.07
CA ASP A 64 -8.77 22.70 -4.16
C ASP A 64 -7.79 21.87 -3.32
N ILE A 65 -7.47 20.63 -3.71
CA ILE A 65 -6.35 19.88 -3.11
C ILE A 65 -5.02 20.52 -3.53
N ASN A 66 -4.37 21.21 -2.60
CA ASN A 66 -3.12 21.94 -2.82
C ASN A 66 -1.99 21.59 -1.84
N SER A 67 -2.22 20.63 -0.93
CA SER A 67 -1.24 20.18 0.05
C SER A 67 -1.21 18.65 0.17
N TRP A 68 -0.11 18.11 0.69
CA TRP A 68 0.02 16.69 0.99
C TRP A 68 -1.04 16.24 2.00
N GLN A 69 -1.29 17.03 3.05
CA GLN A 69 -2.27 16.71 4.08
C GLN A 69 -3.69 16.55 3.50
N GLN A 70 -4.15 17.52 2.70
CA GLN A 70 -5.47 17.44 2.05
C GLN A 70 -5.57 16.23 1.11
N LEU A 71 -4.50 15.94 0.37
CA LEU A 71 -4.46 14.79 -0.52
C LEU A 71 -4.56 13.48 0.26
N LYS A 72 -3.79 13.34 1.34
CA LYS A 72 -3.80 12.18 2.23
C LYS A 72 -5.19 11.95 2.82
N GLU A 73 -5.82 13.00 3.35
CA GLU A 73 -7.17 12.92 3.92
C GLU A 73 -8.19 12.46 2.88
N ALA A 74 -8.21 13.08 1.70
CA ALA A 74 -9.14 12.71 0.62
C ALA A 74 -8.94 11.26 0.15
N LEU A 75 -7.68 10.81 0.04
CA LEU A 75 -7.37 9.44 -0.36
C LEU A 75 -7.80 8.40 0.69
N ILE A 76 -7.62 8.71 1.99
CA ILE A 76 -8.06 7.84 3.08
C ILE A 76 -9.59 7.78 3.10
N ASP A 77 -10.28 8.91 3.02
CA ASP A 77 -11.75 8.96 3.07
C ASP A 77 -12.39 8.13 1.95
N GLU A 78 -11.85 8.21 0.73
CA GLU A 78 -12.38 7.48 -0.42
C GLU A 78 -11.95 6.00 -0.49
N PHE A 79 -10.68 5.70 -0.22
CA PHE A 79 -10.09 4.40 -0.54
C PHE A 79 -9.66 3.58 0.67
N SER A 80 -9.75 4.12 1.88
CA SER A 80 -9.49 3.30 3.06
C SER A 80 -10.64 2.32 3.27
N PHE A 81 -10.28 1.15 3.77
CA PHE A 81 -11.24 0.17 4.23
C PHE A 81 -10.70 -0.44 5.52
N GLU A 82 -11.58 -0.70 6.47
CA GLU A 82 -11.19 -1.49 7.63
C GLU A 82 -11.09 -2.95 7.20
N ILE A 83 -9.88 -3.50 7.28
CA ILE A 83 -9.70 -4.94 7.11
C ILE A 83 -10.10 -5.59 8.43
N SER A 84 -11.34 -6.09 8.46
CA SER A 84 -11.78 -6.91 9.58
C SER A 84 -10.92 -8.17 9.68
N SER A 85 -10.87 -8.79 10.86
CA SER A 85 -10.23 -10.09 11.05
C SER A 85 -10.75 -11.12 10.03
N ALA A 86 -12.06 -11.14 9.74
CA ALA A 86 -12.64 -12.04 8.76
C ALA A 86 -12.11 -11.79 7.33
N ASN A 87 -11.98 -10.52 6.92
CA ASN A 87 -11.39 -10.14 5.63
C ASN A 87 -9.91 -10.55 5.54
N LEU A 88 -9.16 -10.39 6.64
CA LEU A 88 -7.76 -10.81 6.71
C LEU A 88 -7.62 -12.33 6.55
N HIS A 89 -8.45 -13.10 7.25
CA HIS A 89 -8.49 -14.56 7.13
C HIS A 89 -8.86 -15.01 5.71
N ASP A 90 -9.81 -14.33 5.05
CA ASP A 90 -10.18 -14.59 3.66
C ASP A 90 -9.02 -14.28 2.68
N LEU A 91 -8.36 -13.13 2.81
CA LEU A 91 -7.19 -12.77 1.99
C LEU A 91 -6.05 -13.80 2.13
N LEU A 92 -5.76 -14.23 3.35
CA LEU A 92 -4.73 -15.24 3.62
C LEU A 92 -5.09 -16.61 3.05
N SER A 93 -6.37 -17.01 3.10
CA SER A 93 -6.83 -18.28 2.50
C SER A 93 -6.75 -18.27 0.97
N ARG A 94 -7.11 -17.15 0.34
CA ARG A 94 -7.07 -17.03 -1.14
C ARG A 94 -5.64 -17.03 -1.68
N ARG A 95 -4.67 -16.61 -0.86
CA ARG A 95 -3.27 -16.52 -1.27
C ARG A 95 -2.60 -17.90 -1.23
N ARG A 96 -2.54 -18.56 -2.39
CA ARG A 96 -1.82 -19.83 -2.55
C ARG A 96 -0.46 -19.67 -3.19
N MET A 97 0.51 -20.49 -2.78
CA MET A 97 1.82 -20.58 -3.42
C MET A 97 1.68 -20.99 -4.89
N LYS A 98 2.41 -20.34 -5.79
CA LYS A 98 2.37 -20.63 -7.23
C LYS A 98 3.41 -21.70 -7.58
N ASP A 99 3.21 -22.41 -8.70
CA ASP A 99 4.02 -23.57 -9.14
C ASP A 99 5.53 -23.28 -9.35
N CYS A 100 5.94 -22.02 -9.39
CA CYS A 100 7.35 -21.60 -9.52
C CYS A 100 7.73 -20.50 -8.52
N GLU A 101 6.95 -20.30 -7.46
CA GLU A 101 7.24 -19.28 -6.46
C GLU A 101 8.20 -19.85 -5.39
N PRO A 102 9.34 -19.19 -5.12
CA PRO A 102 10.21 -19.56 -4.02
C PRO A 102 9.46 -19.47 -2.68
N VAL A 103 9.66 -20.46 -1.80
CA VAL A 103 8.99 -20.52 -0.48
C VAL A 103 9.20 -19.25 0.35
N GLN A 104 10.40 -18.66 0.29
CA GLN A 104 10.72 -17.40 0.97
C GLN A 104 9.91 -16.22 0.43
N GLU A 105 9.73 -16.14 -0.90
CA GLU A 105 8.93 -15.11 -1.54
C GLU A 105 7.45 -15.26 -1.19
N TYR A 106 6.95 -16.49 -1.19
CA TYR A 106 5.59 -16.80 -0.73
C TYR A 106 5.36 -16.35 0.73
N TYR A 107 6.27 -16.72 1.63
CA TYR A 107 6.20 -16.34 3.04
C TYR A 107 6.19 -14.82 3.24
N LEU A 108 7.04 -14.09 2.54
CA LEU A 108 7.08 -12.62 2.62
C LEU A 108 5.79 -11.98 2.14
N LYS A 109 5.19 -12.50 1.06
CA LYS A 109 3.87 -12.03 0.58
C LYS A 109 2.74 -12.36 1.55
N MET A 110 2.78 -13.52 2.21
CA MET A 110 1.83 -13.85 3.28
C MET A 110 1.98 -12.90 4.47
N LYS A 111 3.23 -12.56 4.82
CA LYS A 111 3.53 -11.59 5.88
C LYS A 111 3.09 -10.17 5.53
N GLU A 112 3.21 -9.78 4.26
CA GLU A 112 2.71 -8.50 3.75
C GLU A 112 1.19 -8.39 3.94
N ILE A 113 0.44 -9.47 3.69
CA ILE A 113 -1.01 -9.51 3.97
C ILE A 113 -1.29 -9.31 5.47
N CYS A 114 -0.43 -9.81 6.35
CA CYS A 114 -0.61 -9.63 7.80
C CYS A 114 -0.37 -8.20 8.28
N ASN A 115 0.31 -7.34 7.50
CA ASN A 115 0.46 -5.93 7.88
C ASN A 115 -0.90 -5.19 7.88
N PHE A 116 -1.91 -5.74 7.20
CA PHE A 116 -3.25 -5.18 7.09
C PHE A 116 -4.11 -5.28 8.36
N GLY A 117 -3.71 -6.07 9.36
CA GLY A 117 -4.51 -6.26 10.56
C GLY A 117 -3.84 -7.15 11.60
N LYS A 118 -4.50 -7.34 12.74
CA LYS A 118 -3.97 -8.23 13.78
C LYS A 118 -4.38 -9.67 13.50
N ILE A 119 -3.41 -10.56 13.43
CA ILE A 119 -3.60 -12.00 13.39
C ILE A 119 -2.67 -12.64 14.42
N ASP A 120 -3.13 -13.73 15.03
CA ASP A 120 -2.31 -14.54 15.94
C ASP A 120 -1.23 -15.31 15.16
N ASP A 121 -0.04 -15.44 15.73
CA ASP A 121 1.10 -16.11 15.08
C ASP A 121 0.78 -17.57 14.71
N ALA A 122 0.01 -18.28 15.54
CA ALA A 122 -0.38 -19.66 15.25
C ALA A 122 -1.38 -19.71 14.07
N ALA A 123 -2.31 -18.76 14.02
CA ALA A 123 -3.23 -18.62 12.90
C ALA A 123 -2.50 -18.25 11.61
N PHE A 124 -1.53 -17.33 11.66
CA PHE A 124 -0.70 -16.99 10.50
C PHE A 124 0.08 -18.20 9.98
N MET A 125 0.79 -18.92 10.86
CA MET A 125 1.54 -20.11 10.48
C MET A 125 0.65 -21.20 9.90
N HIS A 126 -0.60 -21.32 10.38
CA HIS A 126 -1.58 -22.22 9.79
C HIS A 126 -1.85 -21.87 8.31
N TYR A 127 -2.05 -20.60 7.96
CA TYR A 127 -2.24 -20.22 6.55
C TYR A 127 -0.99 -20.46 5.69
N VAL A 128 0.20 -20.16 6.23
CA VAL A 128 1.47 -20.37 5.52
C VAL A 128 1.67 -21.86 5.19
N ILE A 129 1.43 -22.75 6.14
CA ILE A 129 1.67 -24.19 5.98
C ILE A 129 0.58 -24.84 5.13
N THR A 130 -0.68 -24.51 5.38
CA THR A 130 -1.81 -25.23 4.79
C THR A 130 -2.12 -24.75 3.38
N GLY A 131 -1.81 -23.49 3.04
CA GLY A 131 -2.03 -22.90 1.71
C GLY A 131 -3.47 -23.09 1.20
N ASN A 132 -4.43 -23.11 2.13
CA ASN A 132 -5.75 -23.73 1.96
C ASN A 132 -6.81 -22.80 1.40
#